data_AF-A0A0F8DU34-F1
#
_entry.id   AF-A0A0F8DU34-F1
#
_cell.length_a   1.000
_cell.length_b   1.000
_cell.length_c   1.000
_cell.angle_alpha   90.00
_cell.angle_beta   90.00
_cell.angle_gamma   90.00
#
_symmetry.space_group_name_H-M   'P 1'
#
loop_
_entity.id
_entity.type
_entity.pdbx_description
1 polymer ?
#
loop_
_entity_poly.entity_id
_entity_poly.type
_entity_poly.pdbx_seq_one_letter_code
_entity_poly.pdbx_strand_id
1 'polypeptide(L)' 'MINFGQRSIFKQGGSFLISLPIQWVKSTNPANVKLEMDKEQRIIVTSVPAESCRARGTEEHNTN' A
#
# COMPACT_ATOMS: atom_id res chain seq x y z
N MET A 1 15.63 6.45 12.61
CA MET A 1 14.15 6.37 12.65
C MET A 1 13.63 7.54 11.82
N ILE A 2 13.01 7.28 10.67
CA ILE A 2 12.58 8.35 9.77
C ILE A 2 11.31 8.98 10.39
N ASN A 3 11.39 10.25 10.79
CA ASN A 3 10.25 10.96 11.38
C ASN A 3 9.41 11.56 10.25
N PHE A 4 8.19 11.05 10.07
CA PHE A 4 7.38 11.32 8.87
C PHE A 4 6.46 12.54 8.96
N GLY A 5 6.45 13.24 10.11
CA GLY A 5 5.69 14.47 10.35
C GLY A 5 4.17 14.29 10.22
N GLN A 6 3.43 15.39 10.40
CA GLN A 6 2.00 15.44 10.09
C GLN A 6 1.83 15.46 8.56
N ARG A 7 0.93 14.62 8.03
CA ARG A 7 0.67 14.54 6.59
C ARG A 7 -0.71 15.05 6.24
N SER A 8 -0.78 15.82 5.17
CA SER A 8 -2.05 16.27 4.61
C SER A 8 -2.79 15.09 3.99
N ILE A 9 -4.05 14.95 4.36
CA ILE A 9 -5.00 14.03 3.73
C ILE A 9 -5.80 14.86 2.73
N PHE A 10 -5.78 14.46 1.46
CA PHE A 10 -6.50 15.15 0.39
C PHE A 10 -7.76 14.37 0.05
N LYS A 11 -8.91 15.04 -0.06
CA LYS A 11 -10.13 14.42 -0.57
C LYS A 11 -10.13 14.55 -2.09
N GLN A 12 -10.28 13.43 -2.79
CA GLN A 12 -10.43 13.40 -4.25
C GLN A 12 -11.69 12.62 -4.61
N GLY A 13 -12.73 13.34 -5.03
CA GLY A 13 -14.06 12.77 -5.27
C GLY A 13 -14.64 12.11 -4.02
N GLY A 14 -14.98 10.83 -4.13
CA GLY A 14 -15.45 9.99 -3.02
C GLY A 14 -14.36 9.30 -2.20
N SER A 15 -13.07 9.58 -2.47
CA SER A 15 -11.93 8.91 -1.84
C SER A 15 -11.02 9.90 -1.10
N PHE A 16 -10.17 9.36 -0.23
CA PHE A 16 -9.10 10.10 0.45
C PHE A 16 -7.74 9.62 -0.04
N LEU A 17 -6.81 10.56 -0.18
CA LEU A 17 -5.45 10.33 -0.63
C LEU A 17 -4.47 10.77 0.44
N ILE A 18 -3.49 9.90 0.67
CA ILE A 18 -2.35 10.16 1.53
C ILE A 18 -1.07 10.03 0.72
N SER A 19 -0.17 11.00 0.88
CA SER A 19 1.13 10.95 0.20
C SER A 19 2.12 10.14 1.03
N LEU A 20 2.76 9.14 0.41
CA LEU A 20 3.81 8.37 1.06
C LEU A 20 5.16 9.11 1.03
N PRO A 21 6.05 8.88 2.02
CA PRO A 21 7.36 9.54 2.07
C PRO A 21 8.26 9.08 0.92
N ILE A 22 8.84 10.03 0.17
CA ILE A 22 9.73 9.67 -0.96
C ILE A 22 10.95 8.84 -0.52
N GLN A 23 11.49 9.09 0.67
CA GLN A 23 12.59 8.30 1.23
C GLN A 23 12.18 6.85 1.48
N TRP A 24 10.96 6.63 2.00
CA TRP A 24 10.42 5.29 2.21
C TRP A 24 10.24 4.58 0.87
N VAL A 25 9.58 5.24 -0.11
CA VAL A 25 9.35 4.69 -1.45
C VAL A 25 10.67 4.32 -2.15
N LYS A 26 11.70 5.18 -2.07
CA LYS A 26 13.02 4.88 -2.64
C LYS A 26 13.73 3.72 -1.94
N SER A 27 13.54 3.57 -0.63
CA SER A 27 14.17 2.49 0.15
C SER A 27 13.50 1.14 -0.05
N THR A 28 12.18 1.11 -0.19
CA THR A 28 11.40 -0.13 -0.31
C THR A 28 11.08 -0.53 -1.74
N ASN A 29 11.20 0.41 -2.70
CA ASN A 29 10.84 0.26 -4.11
C ASN A 29 9.56 -0.59 -4.33
N PRO A 30 8.42 -0.20 -3.73
CA PRO A 30 7.22 -1.02 -3.72
C PRO A 30 6.54 -0.98 -5.09
N ALA A 31 6.11 -2.13 -5.61
CA ALA A 31 5.20 -2.17 -6.74
C ALA A 31 3.73 -1.98 -6.32
N ASN A 32 3.41 -2.43 -5.10
CA ASN A 32 2.11 -2.25 -4.49
C ASN A 32 2.26 -2.09 -2.97
N VAL A 33 1.17 -1.75 -2.29
CA VAL A 33 1.14 -1.64 -0.83
C VAL A 33 -0.01 -2.46 -0.26
N LYS A 34 0.24 -3.10 0.88
CA LYS A 34 -0.79 -3.71 1.71
C LYS A 34 -1.21 -2.70 2.78
N LEU A 35 -2.51 -2.55 2.97
CA LEU A 35 -3.10 -1.69 4.00
C LEU A 35 -3.81 -2.55 5.05
N GLU A 36 -3.51 -2.29 6.31
CA GLU A 36 -4.16 -2.92 7.46
C GLU A 36 -4.46 -1.85 8.51
N MET A 37 -5.49 -2.07 9.33
CA MET A 37 -5.76 -1.25 10.50
C MET A 37 -5.38 -2.04 11.75
N ASP A 38 -4.56 -1.44 12.60
CA ASP A 38 -4.19 -2.08 13.87
C ASP A 38 -5.27 -1.88 14.96
N LYS A 39 -5.00 -2.44 16.14
CA LYS A 39 -5.93 -2.37 17.29
C LYS A 39 -6.11 -0.95 17.85
N GLU A 40 -5.20 -0.03 17.53
CA GLU A 40 -5.24 1.37 17.93
C GLU A 40 -5.81 2.27 16.83
N GLN A 41 -6.46 1.67 15.82
CA GLN A 41 -7.05 2.38 14.67
C GLN A 41 -6.02 3.15 13.83
N ARG A 42 -4.77 2.68 13.81
CA ARG A 42 -3.72 3.22 12.94
C ARG A 42 -3.70 2.46 11.63
N ILE A 43 -3.57 3.20 10.53
CA ILE A 43 -3.35 2.61 9.21
C ILE A 43 -1.88 2.21 9.10
N ILE A 44 -1.64 0.92 8.89
CA ILE A 44 -0.32 0.35 8.63
C ILE A 44 -0.15 0.12 7.13
N VAL A 45 0.90 0.69 6.56
CA VAL A 45 1.23 0.58 5.13
C VAL A 45 2.49 -0.27 4.99
N THR A 46 2.38 -1.42 4.32
CA THR A 46 3.48 -2.34 4.10
C THR A 46 3.80 -2.44 2.61
N SER A 47 5.09 -2.33 2.25
CA SER A 47 5.54 -2.48 0.86
C SER A 47 5.38 -3.92 0.38
N VAL A 48 4.82 -4.09 -0.81
CA VAL A 48 4.70 -5.38 -1.50
C VAL A 48 5.67 -5.35 -2.69
N PRO A 49 6.73 -6.20 -2.69
CA PRO A 49 7.69 -6.26 -3.79
C PRO A 49 7.02 -6.66 -5.11
N ALA A 50 7.50 -6.12 -6.24
CA ALA A 50 6.98 -6.40 -7.58
C ALA A 50 6.86 -7.90 -7.93
N GLU A 51 7.80 -8.69 -7.40
CA GLU A 51 7.91 -10.13 -7.61
C GLU A 51 6.68 -10.89 -7.08
N SER A 52 6.05 -10.37 -6.02
CA SER A 52 4.90 -10.99 -5.36
C SER A 52 3.56 -10.66 -6.01
N CYS A 53 3.51 -9.73 -6.97
CA CYS A 53 2.29 -9.39 -7.72
C CYS A 53 2.00 -10.34 -8.89
N ARG A 54 2.91 -11.27 -9.23
CA ARG A 54 2.75 -12.22 -10.35
C ARG A 54 1.99 -13.51 -10.00
N ALA A 55 1.67 -13.75 -8.73
CA ALA A 55 1.13 -15.05 -8.28
C ALA A 55 -0.40 -15.14 -8.18
N ARG A 56 -1.18 -14.14 -8.63
CA ARG A 56 -2.67 -14.18 -8.64
C ARG A 56 -3.26 -14.00 -10.03
N GLY A 57 -2.77 -14.78 -11.00
CA GLY A 57 -3.18 -14.70 -12.40
C GLY A 57 -3.34 -16.07 -13.06
N THR A 58 -3.81 -17.08 -12.33
CA THR A 58 -4.29 -18.35 -12.93
C THR A 58 -5.22 -19.06 -11.94
N GLU A 59 -6.43 -18.55 -11.75
CA GLU A 59 -7.53 -19.43 -11.36
C GLU A 59 -8.17 -19.90 -12.67
N GLU A 60 -7.82 -21.14 -13.02
CA GLU A 60 -8.32 -21.87 -14.17
C GLU A 60 -9.83 -21.98 -14.08
N HIS A 61 -10.50 -21.43 -15.09
CA HIS A 61 -11.92 -21.59 -15.35
C HIS A 61 -12.16 -23.04 -15.78
N ASN A 62 -12.36 -23.95 -14.82
CA ASN A 62 -12.77 -25.32 -15.10
C ASN A 62 -14.30 -25.37 -15.16
N THR A 63 -14.85 -25.29 -16.36
CA THR A 63 -16.24 -25.63 -16.66
C THR A 63 -16.38 -27.16 -16.70
N ASN A 64 -17.20 -27.71 -15.80
CA ASN A 64 -17.86 -29.01 -16.00
C ASN A 64 -19.20 -28.80 -16.70
#